data_AF-F6ICF1-F1
#
_entry.id   AF-F6ICF1-F1
#
_cell.length_a   1.000
_cell.length_b   1.000
_cell.length_c   1.000
_cell.angle_alpha   90.00
_cell.angle_beta   90.00
_cell.angle_gamma   90.00
#
_symmetry.space_group_name_H-M   'P 1'
#
loop_
_entity.id
_entity.type
_entity.pdbx_description
1 polymer ?
#
loop_
_entity_poly.entity_id
_entity_poly.type
_entity_poly.pdbx_seq_one_letter_code
_entity_poly.pdbx_strand_id
1 'polypeptide(L)'
;MLLATNASGSVAEPGGSFNAQQLAAAATGGSSASVSWNGCIEERATTSSIDGGTSMVIPSEALDLDIDGIPSSDDSRWRPMLPDVVYTRTAGSTSVNSNSGSTSTTGWIKNYSYSQGYWACPTEARRLQEWSRDDLEDYVTGLQTVGGTYHDIGMIWGARMISTDGIFADGCEEYNGMPCNRHIIFMTDGAQTAYCNVLTAYGVEQNDMRTTGAGNCPSQLARHQQRFRMACNAAKNMNASVWVIGFDTSLNSNLTGCASNASQASTSSDRDSLIARFRQIGNQIGALRLTK
;
A
#
# COMPACT_ATOMS: atom_id res chain seq x y z
N MET A 1 4.38 11.91 -19.58
CA MET A 1 3.31 12.93 -19.53
C MET A 1 3.94 14.28 -19.28
N LEU A 2 3.64 15.31 -20.07
CA LEU A 2 4.19 16.65 -19.86
C LEU A 2 3.34 17.41 -18.83
N LEU A 3 3.96 17.88 -17.73
CA LEU A 3 3.28 18.60 -16.65
C LEU A 3 3.96 19.96 -16.42
N ALA A 4 3.18 20.96 -15.99
CA ALA A 4 3.71 22.24 -15.55
C ALA A 4 4.50 22.05 -14.24
N THR A 5 5.70 22.63 -14.16
CA THR A 5 6.61 22.47 -13.01
C THR A 5 6.83 23.73 -12.20
N ASN A 6 6.25 24.86 -12.62
CA ASN A 6 6.24 26.08 -11.84
C ASN A 6 4.94 26.85 -12.06
N ALA A 7 4.73 27.85 -11.21
CA ALA A 7 3.61 28.79 -11.30
C ALA A 7 3.96 30.04 -12.12
N SER A 8 5.05 30.01 -12.90
CA SER A 8 5.45 31.12 -13.76
C SER A 8 4.58 31.16 -15.01
N GLY A 9 4.44 32.35 -15.59
CA GLY A 9 3.71 32.54 -16.83
C GLY A 9 2.25 32.93 -16.66
N SER A 10 1.50 32.86 -17.76
CA SER A 10 0.08 33.18 -17.82
C SER A 10 -0.68 32.17 -18.67
N VAL A 11 -1.98 32.04 -18.40
CA VAL A 11 -2.93 31.34 -19.28
C VAL A 11 -3.79 32.38 -19.99
N ALA A 12 -4.20 32.09 -21.23
CA ALA A 12 -5.00 33.02 -22.04
C ALA A 12 -6.39 33.34 -21.43
N GLU A 13 -6.92 32.42 -20.63
CA GLU A 13 -8.24 32.52 -19.98
C GLU A 13 -8.07 32.62 -18.46
N PRO A 14 -8.01 33.84 -17.88
CA PRO A 14 -8.00 34.03 -16.43
C PRO A 14 -9.23 33.41 -15.78
N GLY A 15 -9.02 32.51 -14.81
CA GLY A 15 -10.09 31.80 -14.11
C GLY A 15 -10.51 30.46 -14.72
N GLY A 16 -9.89 30.03 -15.83
CA GLY A 16 -10.07 28.67 -16.36
C GLY A 16 -9.57 27.59 -15.38
N SER A 17 -10.30 26.47 -15.31
CA SER A 17 -9.85 25.28 -14.58
C SER A 17 -9.10 24.37 -15.54
N PHE A 18 -7.84 24.07 -15.22
CA PHE A 18 -6.98 23.19 -16.02
C PHE A 18 -6.53 22.03 -15.15
N ASN A 19 -6.55 20.81 -15.70
CA ASN A 19 -5.77 19.73 -15.11
C ASN A 19 -4.27 19.97 -15.34
N ALA A 20 -3.41 19.20 -14.67
CA ALA A 20 -1.96 19.43 -14.70
C ALA A 20 -1.33 19.32 -16.11
N GLN A 21 -1.91 18.52 -17.02
CA GLN A 21 -1.45 18.41 -18.41
C GLN A 21 -1.92 19.60 -19.25
N GLN A 22 -3.20 19.96 -19.11
CA GLN A 22 -3.80 21.09 -19.82
C GLN A 22 -3.09 22.39 -19.44
N LEU A 23 -2.73 22.54 -18.17
CA LEU A 23 -1.95 23.69 -17.69
C LEU A 23 -0.58 23.76 -18.36
N ALA A 24 0.11 22.63 -18.52
CA ALA A 24 1.41 22.57 -19.19
C ALA A 24 1.34 23.03 -20.66
N ALA A 25 0.22 22.74 -21.34
CA ALA A 25 0.01 23.14 -22.73
C ALA A 25 -0.51 24.58 -22.88
N ALA A 26 -1.32 25.06 -21.92
CA ALA A 26 -1.98 26.36 -21.99
C ALA A 26 -1.13 27.52 -21.43
N ALA A 27 -0.17 27.24 -20.54
CA ALA A 27 0.66 28.25 -19.91
C ALA A 27 1.73 28.79 -20.88
N THR A 28 1.80 30.12 -21.02
CA THR A 28 2.89 30.82 -21.71
C THR A 28 3.87 31.38 -20.68
N GLY A 29 5.17 31.14 -20.85
CA GLY A 29 6.20 31.62 -19.92
C GLY A 29 6.38 30.78 -18.64
N GLY A 30 5.67 29.65 -18.54
CA GLY A 30 5.90 28.61 -17.53
C GLY A 30 6.92 27.58 -17.98
N SER A 31 7.39 26.74 -17.05
CA SER A 31 8.22 25.57 -17.38
C SER A 31 7.41 24.29 -17.27
N SER A 32 7.79 23.30 -18.09
CA SER A 32 7.19 21.97 -18.08
C SER A 32 8.26 20.89 -18.02
N ALA A 33 7.96 19.76 -17.40
CA ALA A 33 8.81 18.58 -17.40
C ALA A 33 8.01 17.33 -17.77
N SER A 34 8.71 16.37 -18.38
CA SER A 34 8.13 15.05 -18.59
C SER A 34 8.18 14.27 -17.29
N VAL A 35 7.02 13.82 -16.85
CA VAL A 35 6.84 12.89 -15.73
C VAL A 35 6.49 11.53 -16.29
N SER A 36 7.22 10.51 -15.84
CA SER A 36 6.99 9.12 -16.17
C SER A 36 6.46 8.40 -14.93
N TRP A 37 5.36 7.67 -15.10
CA TRP A 37 4.86 6.81 -14.04
C TRP A 37 5.82 5.61 -13.88
N ASN A 38 6.29 5.39 -12.66
CA ASN A 38 7.25 4.34 -12.34
C ASN A 38 6.59 3.00 -11.97
N GLY A 39 5.28 2.86 -12.18
CA GLY A 39 4.49 1.66 -11.86
C GLY A 39 3.86 1.68 -10.47
N CYS A 40 4.25 2.59 -9.57
CA CYS A 40 3.70 2.64 -8.22
C CYS A 40 2.37 3.37 -8.12
N ILE A 41 1.50 2.91 -7.23
CA ILE A 41 0.13 3.40 -7.11
C ILE A 41 -0.18 3.86 -5.70
N GLU A 42 -1.12 4.80 -5.62
CA GLU A 42 -1.85 5.13 -4.41
C GLU A 42 -3.15 4.33 -4.37
N GLU A 43 -3.57 3.98 -3.16
CA GLU A 43 -4.78 3.26 -2.84
C GLU A 43 -6.04 3.96 -3.35
N ARG A 44 -7.11 3.16 -3.43
CA ARG A 44 -8.47 3.61 -3.70
C ARG A 44 -8.95 4.60 -2.64
N ALA A 45 -10.09 5.23 -2.87
CA ALA A 45 -10.70 6.11 -1.87
C ALA A 45 -10.82 5.41 -0.50
N THR A 46 -10.62 6.18 0.56
CA THR A 46 -10.71 5.69 1.94
C THR A 46 -11.42 6.74 2.79
N THR A 47 -11.60 6.44 4.06
CA THR A 47 -12.31 7.28 5.02
C THR A 47 -11.49 7.53 6.29
N SER A 48 -11.70 8.71 6.87
CA SER A 48 -11.19 9.07 8.19
C SER A 48 -12.10 8.62 9.34
N SER A 49 -13.17 7.85 9.07
CA SER A 49 -14.01 7.28 10.12
C SER A 49 -13.35 6.10 10.86
N ILE A 50 -12.36 5.45 10.23
CA ILE A 50 -11.51 4.45 10.89
C ILE A 50 -10.57 5.19 11.85
N ASP A 51 -10.83 5.06 13.14
CA ASP A 51 -10.32 5.93 14.21
C ASP A 51 -9.20 5.31 15.07
N GLY A 52 -8.86 4.05 14.80
CA GLY A 52 -7.89 3.26 15.56
C GLY A 52 -8.52 2.33 16.62
N GLY A 53 -9.85 2.30 16.72
CA GLY A 53 -10.60 1.46 17.65
C GLY A 53 -10.58 -0.04 17.33
N THR A 54 -11.43 -0.80 18.04
CA THR A 54 -11.48 -2.26 17.96
C THR A 54 -12.49 -2.80 16.95
N SER A 55 -13.33 -1.94 16.37
CA SER A 55 -14.30 -2.35 15.35
C SER A 55 -13.59 -3.00 14.15
N MET A 56 -14.13 -4.13 13.71
CA MET A 56 -13.69 -4.85 12.51
C MET A 56 -14.64 -4.67 11.33
N VAL A 57 -15.69 -3.86 11.49
CA VAL A 57 -16.63 -3.54 10.42
C VAL A 57 -15.98 -2.50 9.51
N ILE A 58 -15.75 -2.88 8.25
CA ILE A 58 -15.20 -2.00 7.23
C ILE A 58 -16.31 -1.02 6.79
N PRO A 59 -16.10 0.31 6.92
CA PRO A 59 -17.05 1.31 6.40
C PRO A 59 -17.19 1.20 4.87
N SER A 60 -18.38 1.45 4.33
CA SER A 60 -18.64 1.38 2.89
C SER A 60 -17.78 2.32 2.04
N GLU A 61 -17.35 3.43 2.62
CA GLU A 61 -16.50 4.44 1.95
C GLU A 61 -15.01 4.04 1.95
N ALA A 62 -14.62 3.02 2.72
CA ALA A 62 -13.24 2.51 2.80
C ALA A 62 -12.93 1.56 1.64
N LEU A 63 -12.95 2.07 0.40
CA LEU A 63 -12.69 1.26 -0.81
C LEU A 63 -11.26 0.71 -0.88
N ASP A 64 -10.33 1.25 -0.10
CA ASP A 64 -9.00 0.68 0.16
C ASP A 64 -9.07 -0.69 0.85
N LEU A 65 -10.11 -0.94 1.65
CA LEU A 65 -10.32 -2.21 2.36
C LEU A 65 -11.32 -3.14 1.67
N ASP A 66 -11.95 -2.69 0.59
CA ASP A 66 -12.77 -3.55 -0.27
C ASP A 66 -11.84 -4.45 -1.11
N ILE A 67 -11.74 -5.71 -0.68
CA ILE A 67 -10.84 -6.71 -1.25
C ILE A 67 -11.32 -7.16 -2.64
N ASP A 68 -12.63 -7.28 -2.81
CA ASP A 68 -13.23 -7.92 -3.99
C ASP A 68 -13.81 -6.90 -4.98
N GLY A 69 -13.90 -5.63 -4.59
CA GLY A 69 -14.42 -4.56 -5.43
C GLY A 69 -13.73 -4.47 -6.79
N ILE A 70 -14.51 -4.62 -7.87
CA ILE A 70 -14.08 -4.30 -9.23
C ILE A 70 -14.29 -2.79 -9.45
N PRO A 71 -13.26 -2.02 -9.84
CA PRO A 71 -13.39 -0.59 -10.04
C PRO A 71 -14.45 -0.21 -11.06
N SER A 72 -15.37 0.67 -10.68
CA SER A 72 -16.49 1.15 -11.51
C SER A 72 -16.63 2.69 -11.52
N SER A 73 -15.91 3.38 -10.64
CA SER A 73 -15.84 4.85 -10.52
C SER A 73 -14.40 5.31 -10.29
N ASP A 74 -14.16 6.62 -10.41
CA ASP A 74 -12.82 7.18 -10.14
C ASP A 74 -12.36 6.96 -8.69
N ASP A 75 -13.28 6.93 -7.72
CA ASP A 75 -12.95 6.64 -6.32
C ASP A 75 -12.52 5.20 -6.08
N SER A 76 -13.10 4.27 -6.83
CA SER A 76 -12.76 2.85 -6.76
C SER A 76 -11.50 2.45 -7.54
N ARG A 77 -10.90 3.37 -8.30
CA ARG A 77 -9.66 3.14 -9.05
C ARG A 77 -8.44 3.47 -8.19
N TRP A 78 -7.37 2.71 -8.39
CA TRP A 78 -6.05 3.14 -7.93
C TRP A 78 -5.58 4.34 -8.73
N ARG A 79 -4.75 5.17 -8.10
CA ARG A 79 -4.20 6.38 -8.71
C ARG A 79 -2.69 6.18 -8.92
N PRO A 80 -2.09 6.73 -9.98
CA PRO A 80 -0.64 6.67 -10.13
C PRO A 80 0.03 7.50 -9.02
N MET A 81 1.01 6.93 -8.33
CA MET A 81 1.90 7.66 -7.42
C MET A 81 2.93 8.40 -8.28
N LEU A 82 2.97 9.73 -8.16
CA LEU A 82 3.82 10.59 -9.00
C LEU A 82 4.70 11.51 -8.14
N PRO A 83 5.79 10.99 -7.54
CA PRO A 83 6.63 11.77 -6.62
C PRO A 83 7.25 13.02 -7.27
N ASP A 84 7.46 13.01 -8.59
CA ASP A 84 7.98 14.15 -9.35
C ASP A 84 7.15 15.43 -9.20
N VAL A 85 5.86 15.32 -8.86
CA VAL A 85 4.96 16.48 -8.71
C VAL A 85 4.45 16.68 -7.28
N VAL A 86 5.03 15.99 -6.30
CA VAL A 86 4.63 16.13 -4.89
C VAL A 86 5.48 17.17 -4.18
N TYR A 87 4.85 18.30 -3.86
CA TYR A 87 5.42 19.39 -3.07
C TYR A 87 4.65 19.52 -1.76
N THR A 88 5.30 19.15 -0.67
CA THR A 88 4.69 19.14 0.67
C THR A 88 4.62 20.54 1.24
N ARG A 89 3.54 20.82 1.99
CA ARG A 89 3.42 22.02 2.82
C ARG A 89 3.60 21.65 4.28
N THR A 90 4.03 22.60 5.11
CA THR A 90 4.00 22.44 6.56
C THR A 90 2.61 22.02 7.03
N ALA A 91 2.55 21.04 7.92
CA ALA A 91 1.32 20.55 8.54
C ALA A 91 0.45 21.70 9.06
N GLY A 92 -0.85 21.64 8.75
CA GLY A 92 -1.81 22.67 9.18
C GLY A 92 -1.74 23.99 8.40
N SER A 93 -0.94 24.08 7.33
CA SER A 93 -0.99 25.22 6.41
C SER A 93 -2.34 25.25 5.70
N THR A 94 -3.17 26.24 6.02
CA THR A 94 -4.50 26.48 5.45
C THR A 94 -4.48 27.51 4.32
N SER A 95 -3.30 27.88 3.82
CA SER A 95 -3.17 28.94 2.81
C SER A 95 -3.82 28.53 1.49
N VAL A 96 -5.10 28.89 1.34
CA VAL A 96 -5.87 28.90 0.09
C VAL A 96 -5.44 30.03 -0.84
N ASN A 97 -4.62 30.97 -0.35
CA ASN A 97 -4.06 32.04 -1.15
C ASN A 97 -2.81 31.53 -1.88
N SER A 98 -3.01 30.98 -3.07
CA SER A 98 -1.97 30.98 -4.10
C SER A 98 -1.72 32.44 -4.52
N ASN A 99 -0.97 33.19 -3.72
CA ASN A 99 -0.50 34.50 -4.16
C ASN A 99 0.25 34.30 -5.48
N SER A 100 -0.13 35.04 -6.51
CA SER A 100 0.60 35.16 -7.76
C SER A 100 2.06 35.54 -7.43
N GLY A 101 2.97 34.56 -7.43
CA GLY A 101 4.35 34.73 -6.99
C GLY A 101 4.83 33.82 -5.85
N SER A 102 3.98 32.99 -5.24
CA SER A 102 4.45 31.92 -4.33
C SER A 102 5.01 30.75 -5.15
N THR A 103 6.25 30.89 -5.62
CA THR A 103 7.05 29.79 -6.17
C THR A 103 7.70 29.04 -5.03
N SER A 104 6.93 28.35 -4.20
CA SER A 104 7.52 27.48 -3.20
C SER A 104 7.90 26.15 -3.85
N THR A 105 9.13 26.06 -4.38
CA THR A 105 9.78 24.79 -4.74
C THR A 105 10.34 24.06 -3.51
N THR A 106 10.21 24.67 -2.32
CA THR A 106 10.58 24.03 -1.06
C THR A 106 9.60 22.91 -0.73
N GLY A 107 10.09 21.85 -0.07
CA GLY A 107 9.26 20.70 0.29
C GLY A 107 8.99 19.69 -0.83
N TRP A 108 9.69 19.76 -1.97
CA TRP A 108 9.65 18.71 -3.00
C TRP A 108 10.05 17.36 -2.40
N ILE A 109 9.21 16.33 -2.54
CA ILE A 109 9.45 15.04 -1.86
C ILE A 109 10.73 14.36 -2.36
N LYS A 110 11.14 14.60 -3.61
CA LYS A 110 12.38 14.05 -4.19
C LYS A 110 13.64 14.84 -3.82
N ASN A 111 13.54 15.87 -2.97
CA ASN A 111 14.72 16.39 -2.27
C ASN A 111 15.32 15.36 -1.31
N TYR A 112 14.52 14.37 -0.87
CA TYR A 112 15.01 13.19 -0.18
C TYR A 112 15.49 12.14 -1.19
N SER A 113 16.67 11.56 -0.93
CA SER A 113 17.17 10.48 -1.76
C SER A 113 16.24 9.26 -1.65
N TYR A 114 16.15 8.46 -2.70
CA TYR A 114 15.29 7.27 -2.73
C TYR A 114 15.53 6.35 -1.52
N SER A 115 16.80 6.15 -1.16
CA SER A 115 17.23 5.34 -0.01
C SER A 115 16.70 5.81 1.35
N GLN A 116 16.20 7.05 1.47
CA GLN A 116 15.59 7.55 2.70
C GLN A 116 14.12 7.14 2.85
N GLY A 117 13.49 6.56 1.82
CA GLY A 117 12.14 5.99 1.93
C GLY A 117 10.98 6.99 1.96
N TYR A 118 11.23 8.27 1.65
CA TYR A 118 10.19 9.32 1.65
C TYR A 118 9.20 9.20 0.48
N TRP A 119 9.56 8.44 -0.56
CA TRP A 119 8.74 8.19 -1.74
C TRP A 119 9.03 6.78 -2.26
N ALA A 120 8.94 5.80 -1.36
CA ALA A 120 9.27 4.41 -1.67
C ALA A 120 8.35 3.84 -2.78
N CYS A 121 8.92 3.04 -3.67
CA CYS A 121 8.19 2.33 -4.71
C CYS A 121 8.65 0.86 -4.70
N PRO A 122 7.93 -0.04 -4.02
CA PRO A 122 8.38 -1.42 -3.87
C PRO A 122 8.45 -2.14 -5.23
N THR A 123 9.20 -3.25 -5.26
CA THR A 123 9.24 -4.13 -6.44
C THR A 123 7.81 -4.55 -6.83
N GLU A 124 7.52 -4.52 -8.12
CA GLU A 124 6.21 -4.86 -8.68
C GLU A 124 5.77 -6.25 -8.22
N ALA A 125 4.61 -6.32 -7.57
CA ALA A 125 4.04 -7.58 -7.13
C ALA A 125 3.63 -8.47 -8.32
N ARG A 126 3.61 -9.78 -8.11
CA ARG A 126 3.25 -10.78 -9.14
C ARG A 126 1.95 -11.47 -8.75
N ARG A 127 1.09 -11.72 -9.74
CA ARG A 127 -0.10 -12.57 -9.53
C ARG A 127 0.32 -13.97 -9.12
N LEU A 128 -0.62 -14.72 -8.53
CA LEU A 128 -0.43 -16.13 -8.28
C LEU A 128 -0.25 -16.85 -9.62
N GLN A 129 0.91 -17.49 -9.79
CA GLN A 129 1.29 -18.19 -11.00
C GLN A 129 2.22 -19.35 -10.65
N GLU A 130 2.38 -20.27 -11.59
CA GLU A 130 3.45 -21.27 -11.50
C GLU A 130 4.80 -20.60 -11.75
N TRP A 131 5.78 -20.97 -10.93
CA TRP A 131 7.15 -20.47 -11.04
C TRP A 131 8.11 -21.63 -11.28
N SER A 132 9.08 -21.42 -12.17
CA SER A 132 10.32 -22.20 -12.10
C SER A 132 11.08 -21.80 -10.83
N ARG A 133 11.99 -22.66 -10.37
CA ARG A 133 12.81 -22.34 -9.20
C ARG A 133 13.66 -21.09 -9.44
N ASP A 134 14.29 -21.02 -10.61
CA ASP A 134 15.23 -19.94 -10.95
C ASP A 134 14.48 -18.61 -11.07
N ASP A 135 13.32 -18.58 -11.74
CA ASP A 135 12.52 -17.35 -11.86
C ASP A 135 12.02 -16.84 -10.50
N LEU A 136 11.65 -17.75 -9.59
CA LEU A 136 11.23 -17.38 -8.23
C LEU A 136 12.41 -16.84 -7.43
N GLU A 137 13.58 -17.45 -7.54
CA GLU A 137 14.80 -17.01 -6.85
C GLU A 137 15.25 -15.63 -7.35
N ASP A 138 15.25 -15.41 -8.66
CA ASP A 138 15.54 -14.11 -9.26
C ASP A 138 14.55 -13.03 -8.80
N TYR A 139 13.25 -13.34 -8.75
CA TYR A 139 12.24 -12.41 -8.27
C TYR A 139 12.44 -12.06 -6.79
N VAL A 140 12.63 -13.06 -5.92
CA VAL A 140 12.78 -12.87 -4.47
C VAL A 140 14.09 -12.13 -4.13
N THR A 141 15.19 -12.42 -4.83
CA THR A 141 16.48 -11.75 -4.62
C THR A 141 16.49 -10.32 -5.16
N GLY A 142 15.63 -10.01 -6.14
CA GLY A 142 15.44 -8.66 -6.70
C GLY A 142 14.50 -7.74 -5.91
N LEU A 143 13.93 -8.20 -4.79
CA LEU A 143 13.02 -7.37 -3.98
C LEU A 143 13.76 -6.18 -3.34
N GLN A 144 13.21 -4.98 -3.48
CA GLN A 144 13.72 -3.77 -2.85
C GLN A 144 13.03 -3.50 -1.52
N THR A 145 13.83 -3.33 -0.47
CA THR A 145 13.36 -2.97 0.87
C THR A 145 13.63 -1.49 1.15
N VAL A 146 12.70 -0.63 0.71
CA VAL A 146 12.76 0.83 0.93
C VAL A 146 11.41 1.29 1.48
N GLY A 147 11.44 2.26 2.41
CA GLY A 147 10.24 2.84 3.00
C GLY A 147 9.97 2.37 4.42
N GLY A 148 8.74 2.64 4.88
CA GLY A 148 8.27 2.27 6.22
C GLY A 148 7.57 0.91 6.27
N THR A 149 7.43 0.39 7.48
CA THR A 149 6.79 -0.90 7.77
C THR A 149 5.26 -0.75 7.85
N TYR A 150 4.59 -0.57 6.71
CA TYR A 150 3.12 -0.51 6.64
C TYR A 150 2.51 -1.91 6.51
N HIS A 151 2.18 -2.53 7.65
CA HIS A 151 1.60 -3.88 7.67
C HIS A 151 0.24 -3.97 6.99
N ASP A 152 -0.58 -2.92 7.13
CA ASP A 152 -1.91 -2.85 6.53
C ASP A 152 -1.85 -2.95 5.01
N ILE A 153 -1.00 -2.17 4.34
CA ILE A 153 -0.87 -2.21 2.89
C ILE A 153 -0.42 -3.60 2.41
N GLY A 154 0.56 -4.21 3.08
CA GLY A 154 1.01 -5.56 2.74
C GLY A 154 -0.12 -6.59 2.85
N MET A 155 -0.94 -6.52 3.91
CA MET A 155 -2.06 -7.44 4.11
C MET A 155 -3.23 -7.16 3.16
N ILE A 156 -3.55 -5.90 2.86
CA ILE A 156 -4.59 -5.52 1.89
C ILE A 156 -4.26 -6.12 0.53
N TRP A 157 -3.02 -5.97 0.05
CA TRP A 157 -2.58 -6.55 -1.21
C TRP A 157 -2.52 -8.08 -1.17
N GLY A 158 -2.05 -8.66 -0.07
CA GLY A 158 -2.09 -10.11 0.14
C GLY A 158 -3.51 -10.69 0.07
N ALA A 159 -4.48 -10.01 0.69
CA ALA A 159 -5.89 -10.37 0.65
C ALA A 159 -6.49 -10.23 -0.76
N ARG A 160 -6.19 -9.15 -1.49
CA ARG A 160 -6.65 -8.95 -2.88
C ARG A 160 -6.11 -9.99 -3.83
N MET A 161 -4.84 -10.37 -3.69
CA MET A 161 -4.19 -11.35 -4.57
C MET A 161 -4.61 -12.80 -4.30
N ILE A 162 -5.09 -13.10 -3.09
CA ILE A 162 -5.56 -14.45 -2.74
C ILE A 162 -7.07 -14.62 -2.98
N SER A 163 -7.82 -13.53 -3.12
CA SER A 163 -9.25 -13.54 -3.39
C SER A 163 -9.56 -14.12 -4.77
N THR A 164 -10.69 -14.83 -4.88
CA THR A 164 -11.24 -15.30 -6.15
C THR A 164 -12.53 -14.61 -6.57
N ASP A 165 -12.95 -13.57 -5.85
CA ASP A 165 -14.10 -12.74 -6.21
C ASP A 165 -13.68 -11.34 -6.71
N GLY A 166 -12.39 -11.01 -6.61
CA GLY A 166 -11.85 -9.68 -6.89
C GLY A 166 -11.23 -9.46 -8.28
N ILE A 167 -10.58 -8.30 -8.42
CA ILE A 167 -9.87 -7.92 -9.66
C ILE A 167 -8.72 -8.86 -10.06
N PHE A 168 -8.21 -9.65 -9.11
CA PHE A 168 -7.19 -10.68 -9.31
C PHE A 168 -7.75 -12.10 -9.13
N ALA A 169 -9.03 -12.29 -9.45
CA ALA A 169 -9.74 -13.57 -9.36
C ALA A 169 -9.29 -14.64 -10.38
N ASP A 170 -8.09 -14.51 -10.96
CA ASP A 170 -7.51 -15.52 -11.87
C ASP A 170 -6.79 -16.65 -11.12
N GLY A 171 -6.95 -16.71 -9.80
CA GLY A 171 -6.47 -17.80 -8.95
C GLY A 171 -7.16 -19.14 -9.23
N CYS A 172 -6.53 -20.22 -8.74
CA CYS A 172 -7.07 -21.56 -8.84
C CYS A 172 -8.29 -21.76 -7.92
N GLU A 173 -9.38 -22.31 -8.47
CA GLU A 173 -10.49 -22.86 -7.68
C GLU A 173 -10.32 -24.36 -7.42
N GLU A 174 -9.90 -25.12 -8.43
CA GLU A 174 -9.68 -26.56 -8.36
C GLU A 174 -8.42 -26.97 -9.11
N TYR A 175 -7.62 -27.86 -8.51
CA TYR A 175 -6.44 -28.45 -9.12
C TYR A 175 -6.46 -29.96 -8.89
N ASN A 176 -6.39 -30.75 -9.98
CA ASN A 176 -6.43 -32.22 -9.95
C ASN A 176 -7.61 -32.80 -9.13
N GLY A 177 -8.83 -32.27 -9.28
CA GLY A 177 -9.99 -32.83 -8.58
C GLY A 177 -10.15 -32.34 -7.12
N MET A 178 -9.27 -31.45 -6.66
CA MET A 178 -9.25 -30.95 -5.28
C MET A 178 -9.39 -29.43 -5.23
N PRO A 179 -10.20 -28.88 -4.30
CA PRO A 179 -10.26 -27.45 -4.09
C PRO A 179 -8.88 -26.86 -3.74
N CYS A 180 -8.59 -25.70 -4.31
CA CYS A 180 -7.36 -24.99 -4.02
C CYS A 180 -7.42 -24.33 -2.62
N ASN A 181 -6.56 -24.80 -1.71
CA ASN A 181 -6.38 -24.17 -0.40
C ASN A 181 -5.59 -22.87 -0.52
N ARG A 182 -6.04 -21.84 0.19
CA ARG A 182 -5.49 -20.48 0.13
C ARG A 182 -4.68 -20.17 1.39
N HIS A 183 -3.44 -19.74 1.20
CA HIS A 183 -2.54 -19.41 2.32
C HIS A 183 -1.84 -18.07 2.09
N ILE A 184 -1.87 -17.20 3.09
CA ILE A 184 -1.04 -15.98 3.15
C ILE A 184 0.05 -16.24 4.17
N ILE A 185 1.32 -16.01 3.80
CA ILE A 185 2.44 -16.01 4.74
C ILE A 185 2.92 -14.58 4.88
N PHE A 186 2.55 -13.94 5.99
CA PHE A 186 2.93 -12.57 6.32
C PHE A 186 4.17 -12.56 7.20
N MET A 187 5.27 -12.00 6.70
CA MET A 187 6.53 -11.91 7.41
C MET A 187 6.90 -10.45 7.66
N THR A 188 7.41 -10.14 8.85
CA THR A 188 7.90 -8.80 9.18
C THR A 188 9.05 -8.86 10.17
N ASP A 189 9.95 -7.88 10.11
CA ASP A 189 11.08 -7.68 11.00
C ASP A 189 10.87 -6.51 11.98
N GLY A 190 9.70 -5.88 11.97
CA GLY A 190 9.42 -4.70 12.76
C GLY A 190 7.96 -4.52 13.11
N ALA A 191 7.71 -3.62 14.06
CA ALA A 191 6.36 -3.16 14.33
C ALA A 191 5.86 -2.26 13.19
N GLN A 192 4.53 -2.22 13.01
CA GLN A 192 3.92 -1.31 12.06
C GLN A 192 4.32 0.13 12.36
N THR A 193 4.67 0.88 11.31
CA THR A 193 4.94 2.32 11.40
C THR A 193 3.92 3.10 10.57
N ALA A 194 3.82 4.41 10.86
CA ALA A 194 3.05 5.36 10.09
C ALA A 194 3.73 6.73 10.18
N TYR A 195 3.78 7.47 9.07
CA TYR A 195 4.54 8.72 8.97
C TYR A 195 3.68 9.81 8.32
N CYS A 196 3.73 11.01 8.89
CA CYS A 196 2.90 12.14 8.46
C CYS A 196 3.44 12.83 7.19
N ASN A 197 4.75 12.76 6.96
CA ASN A 197 5.49 13.59 6.01
C ASN A 197 6.18 12.79 4.88
N VAL A 198 5.80 11.54 4.66
CA VAL A 198 6.30 10.72 3.55
C VAL A 198 5.16 10.47 2.56
N LEU A 199 5.49 10.29 1.29
CA LEU A 199 4.52 9.87 0.28
C LEU A 199 4.28 8.37 0.43
N THR A 200 3.06 8.02 0.80
CA THR A 200 2.60 6.65 1.05
C THR A 200 1.60 6.21 -0.01
N ALA A 201 1.06 4.99 0.13
CA ALA A 201 -0.09 4.54 -0.63
C ALA A 201 -1.35 5.43 -0.42
N TYR A 202 -1.39 6.27 0.62
CA TYR A 202 -2.49 7.21 0.87
C TYR A 202 -2.07 8.66 0.65
N GLY A 203 -1.04 8.91 -0.17
CA GLY A 203 -0.49 10.25 -0.36
C GLY A 203 0.41 10.68 0.81
N VAL A 204 0.62 11.98 0.96
CA VAL A 204 1.31 12.59 2.09
C VAL A 204 0.28 13.00 3.14
N GLU A 205 0.13 12.21 4.20
CA GLU A 205 -0.99 12.35 5.14
C GLU A 205 -1.14 13.76 5.76
N GLN A 206 -0.04 14.47 6.05
CA GLN A 206 -0.11 15.84 6.59
C GLN A 206 -0.79 16.86 5.64
N ASN A 207 -0.83 16.54 4.35
CA ASN A 207 -1.38 17.40 3.30
C ASN A 207 -2.69 16.83 2.75
N ASP A 208 -2.74 15.52 2.49
CA ASP A 208 -3.86 14.85 1.83
C ASP A 208 -4.94 14.40 2.83
N MET A 209 -4.55 14.19 4.10
CA MET A 209 -5.46 13.90 5.22
C MET A 209 -6.41 12.71 4.96
N ARG A 210 -6.01 11.76 4.12
CA ARG A 210 -6.89 10.68 3.62
C ARG A 210 -7.27 9.70 4.72
N THR A 211 -6.35 9.37 5.64
CA THR A 211 -6.61 8.37 6.68
C THR A 211 -6.99 8.98 8.02
N THR A 212 -6.46 10.15 8.36
CA THR A 212 -6.65 10.82 9.66
C THR A 212 -7.68 11.94 9.61
N GLY A 213 -7.91 12.55 8.44
CA GLY A 213 -8.76 13.73 8.29
C GLY A 213 -8.14 15.02 8.87
N ALA A 214 -6.87 15.01 9.28
CA ALA A 214 -6.21 16.19 9.86
C ALA A 214 -4.69 16.23 9.58
N GLY A 215 -4.18 17.41 9.27
CA GLY A 215 -2.78 17.58 8.84
C GLY A 215 -1.72 17.36 9.92
N ASN A 216 -2.08 17.32 11.21
CA ASN A 216 -1.17 16.92 12.30
C ASN A 216 -1.13 15.40 12.52
N CYS A 217 -1.84 14.63 11.69
CA CYS A 217 -1.88 13.18 11.67
C CYS A 217 -2.14 12.49 13.03
N PRO A 218 -3.17 12.90 13.78
CA PRO A 218 -3.42 12.37 15.11
C PRO A 218 -3.77 10.88 15.02
N SER A 219 -3.11 10.07 15.85
CA SER A 219 -3.35 8.63 15.94
C SER A 219 -3.17 7.86 14.62
N GLN A 220 -2.39 8.38 13.66
CA GLN A 220 -2.21 7.76 12.34
C GLN A 220 -1.81 6.28 12.44
N LEU A 221 -0.85 5.95 13.31
CA LEU A 221 -0.42 4.58 13.55
C LEU A 221 -1.58 3.68 14.01
N ALA A 222 -2.41 4.14 14.95
CA ALA A 222 -3.54 3.35 15.43
C ALA A 222 -4.56 3.08 14.32
N ARG A 223 -4.80 4.06 13.44
CA ARG A 223 -5.70 3.93 12.28
C ARG A 223 -5.18 2.92 11.26
N HIS A 224 -3.87 2.93 10.98
CA HIS A 224 -3.25 1.90 10.13
C HIS A 224 -3.26 0.52 10.79
N GLN A 225 -3.05 0.43 12.11
CA GLN A 225 -3.18 -0.84 12.83
C GLN A 225 -4.61 -1.39 12.78
N GLN A 226 -5.63 -0.53 12.83
CA GLN A 226 -7.03 -0.96 12.64
C GLN A 226 -7.27 -1.47 11.22
N ARG A 227 -6.75 -0.78 10.19
CA ARG A 227 -6.81 -1.25 8.79
C ARG A 227 -6.14 -2.62 8.62
N PHE A 228 -4.98 -2.82 9.24
CA PHE A 228 -4.29 -4.11 9.23
C PHE A 228 -5.18 -5.22 9.83
N ARG A 229 -5.78 -4.96 11.01
CA ARG A 229 -6.70 -5.92 11.63
C ARG A 229 -7.92 -6.22 10.75
N MET A 230 -8.52 -5.20 10.14
CA MET A 230 -9.66 -5.36 9.21
C MET A 230 -9.28 -6.21 8.00
N ALA A 231 -8.12 -5.94 7.38
CA ALA A 231 -7.63 -6.69 6.24
C ALA A 231 -7.32 -8.16 6.60
N CYS A 232 -6.71 -8.42 7.75
CA CYS A 232 -6.52 -9.78 8.26
C CYS A 232 -7.86 -10.50 8.48
N ASN A 233 -8.86 -9.80 9.01
CA ASN A 233 -10.19 -10.37 9.22
C ASN A 233 -10.88 -10.70 7.88
N ALA A 234 -10.79 -9.79 6.90
CA ALA A 234 -11.30 -10.02 5.55
C ALA A 234 -10.63 -11.24 4.90
N ALA A 235 -9.30 -11.34 4.95
CA ALA A 235 -8.56 -12.51 4.44
C ALA A 235 -9.05 -13.82 5.06
N LYS A 236 -9.22 -13.87 6.39
CA LYS A 236 -9.71 -15.06 7.09
C LYS A 236 -11.16 -15.41 6.73
N ASN A 237 -12.01 -14.41 6.52
CA ASN A 237 -13.40 -14.63 6.13
C ASN A 237 -13.56 -15.20 4.71
N MET A 238 -12.54 -15.04 3.85
CA MET A 238 -12.44 -15.73 2.55
C MET A 238 -11.86 -17.15 2.67
N ASN A 239 -11.83 -17.73 3.88
CA ASN A 239 -11.21 -19.02 4.17
C ASN A 239 -9.70 -19.10 3.84
N ALA A 240 -9.00 -17.96 3.77
CA ALA A 240 -7.55 -17.97 3.67
C ALA A 240 -6.92 -18.29 5.04
N SER A 241 -5.96 -19.21 5.04
CA SER A 241 -5.14 -19.51 6.20
C SER A 241 -3.96 -18.54 6.28
N VAL A 242 -3.98 -17.64 7.26
CA VAL A 242 -2.98 -16.61 7.46
C VAL A 242 -1.93 -17.06 8.48
N TRP A 243 -0.67 -17.13 8.03
CA TRP A 243 0.52 -17.38 8.82
C TRP A 243 1.24 -16.05 9.07
N VAL A 244 1.70 -15.82 10.30
CA VAL A 244 2.42 -14.61 10.69
C VAL A 244 3.77 -14.99 11.29
N ILE A 245 4.84 -14.44 10.73
CA ILE A 245 6.22 -14.67 11.17
C ILE A 245 6.88 -13.34 11.52
N GLY A 246 7.31 -13.19 12.77
CA GLY A 246 8.17 -12.09 13.21
C GLY A 246 9.64 -12.51 13.13
N PHE A 247 10.45 -11.84 12.32
CA PHE A 247 11.88 -12.09 12.22
C PHE A 247 12.66 -11.09 13.09
N ASP A 248 13.38 -11.58 14.09
CA ASP A 248 14.08 -10.76 15.08
C ASP A 248 13.19 -9.68 15.75
N THR A 249 11.88 -9.97 15.81
CA THR A 249 10.88 -9.05 16.36
C THR A 249 9.78 -9.80 17.10
N SER A 250 9.30 -9.22 18.19
CA SER A 250 8.22 -9.80 18.99
C SER A 250 6.86 -9.56 18.34
N LEU A 251 6.00 -10.57 18.35
CA LEU A 251 4.63 -10.41 17.86
C LEU A 251 3.77 -9.68 18.89
N ASN A 252 3.25 -8.50 18.52
CA ASN A 252 2.22 -7.81 19.29
C ASN A 252 0.82 -8.42 19.04
N SER A 253 -0.21 -7.91 19.73
CA SER A 253 -1.59 -8.39 19.61
C SER A 253 -2.19 -8.25 18.22
N ASN A 254 -1.78 -7.25 17.43
CA ASN A 254 -2.24 -7.11 16.05
C ASN A 254 -1.68 -8.25 15.19
N LEU A 255 -0.38 -8.54 15.31
CA LEU A 255 0.29 -9.61 14.56
C LEU A 255 -0.23 -11.00 14.96
N THR A 256 -0.34 -11.29 16.27
CA THR A 256 -0.88 -12.58 16.73
C THR A 256 -2.35 -12.74 16.39
N GLY A 257 -3.16 -11.69 16.48
CA GLY A 257 -4.58 -11.71 16.10
C GLY A 257 -4.82 -11.81 14.58
N CYS A 258 -3.83 -11.45 13.77
CA CYS A 258 -3.91 -11.58 12.32
C CYS A 258 -3.82 -13.04 11.85
N ALA A 259 -2.96 -13.86 12.50
CA ALA A 259 -2.85 -15.28 12.20
C ALA A 259 -4.20 -16.01 12.39
N SER A 260 -4.48 -17.03 11.56
CA SER A 260 -5.76 -17.75 11.67
C SER A 260 -5.85 -18.62 12.94
N ASN A 261 -4.72 -19.04 13.51
CA ASN A 261 -4.66 -19.64 14.84
C ASN A 261 -3.28 -19.47 15.51
N ALA A 262 -3.19 -19.81 16.79
CA ALA A 262 -1.98 -19.63 17.60
C ALA A 262 -0.75 -20.38 17.05
N SER A 263 -0.92 -21.53 16.41
CA SER A 263 0.20 -22.29 15.83
C SER A 263 0.71 -21.70 14.50
N GLN A 264 -0.01 -20.73 13.95
CA GLN A 264 0.32 -20.01 12.72
C GLN A 264 0.97 -18.64 12.99
N ALA A 265 1.09 -18.24 14.26
CA ALA A 265 1.89 -17.10 14.69
C ALA A 265 3.22 -17.61 15.28
N SER A 266 4.35 -17.08 14.82
CA SER A 266 5.67 -17.50 15.32
C SER A 266 6.71 -16.39 15.21
N THR A 267 7.72 -16.44 16.05
CA THR A 267 8.94 -15.64 15.93
C THR A 267 10.12 -16.50 15.50
N SER A 268 11.00 -15.95 14.67
CA SER A 268 12.27 -16.54 14.27
C SER A 268 13.38 -15.55 14.61
N SER A 269 14.37 -15.95 15.40
CA SER A 269 15.47 -15.09 15.86
C SER A 269 16.62 -14.98 14.86
N ASP A 270 16.69 -15.90 13.90
CA ASP A 270 17.81 -16.04 12.98
C ASP A 270 17.39 -16.74 11.68
N ARG A 271 18.30 -16.74 10.71
CA ARG A 271 18.05 -17.32 9.38
C ARG A 271 17.69 -18.80 9.43
N ASP A 272 18.35 -19.57 10.29
CA ASP A 272 18.17 -21.03 10.33
C ASP A 272 16.79 -21.40 10.90
N SER A 273 16.36 -20.73 11.98
CA SER A 273 15.02 -20.87 12.54
C SER A 273 13.93 -20.38 11.58
N LEU A 274 14.20 -19.32 10.80
CA LEU A 274 13.29 -18.85 9.76
C LEU A 274 13.11 -19.89 8.65
N ILE A 275 14.20 -20.44 8.12
CA ILE A 275 14.17 -21.50 7.10
C ILE A 275 13.45 -22.73 7.63
N ALA A 276 13.72 -23.15 8.88
CA ALA A 276 13.03 -24.26 9.51
C ALA A 276 11.52 -24.02 9.61
N ARG A 277 11.11 -22.79 9.93
CA ARG A 277 9.70 -22.40 9.99
C ARG A 277 9.02 -22.47 8.62
N PHE A 278 9.63 -21.93 7.57
CA PHE A 278 9.08 -22.05 6.20
C PHE A 278 8.97 -23.51 5.74
N ARG A 279 9.94 -24.37 6.07
CA ARG A 279 9.85 -25.82 5.80
C ARG A 279 8.66 -26.46 6.53
N GLN A 280 8.44 -26.11 7.80
CA GLN A 280 7.29 -26.60 8.56
C GLN A 280 5.96 -26.18 7.91
N ILE A 281 5.83 -24.91 7.51
CA ILE A 281 4.64 -24.38 6.84
C ILE A 281 4.42 -25.13 5.51
N GLY A 282 5.48 -25.30 4.70
CA GLY A 282 5.41 -26.07 3.46
C GLY A 282 4.93 -27.50 3.66
N ASN A 283 5.40 -28.20 4.69
CA ASN A 283 4.94 -29.54 5.04
C ASN A 283 3.47 -29.56 5.47
N GLN A 284 3.01 -28.58 6.26
CA GLN A 284 1.63 -28.50 6.72
C GLN A 284 0.65 -28.19 5.59
N ILE A 285 1.02 -27.28 4.68
CA ILE A 285 0.25 -26.98 3.47
C ILE A 285 0.24 -28.19 2.51
N GLY A 286 1.37 -28.87 2.35
CA GLY A 286 1.52 -30.02 1.47
C GLY A 286 0.81 -31.29 1.95
N ALA A 287 0.78 -31.55 3.26
CA ALA A 287 0.11 -32.73 3.82
C ALA A 287 -1.41 -32.74 3.56
N LEU A 288 -2.04 -31.56 3.48
CA LEU A 288 -3.44 -31.38 3.08
C LEU A 288 -3.72 -31.85 1.63
N ARG A 289 -2.69 -32.03 0.79
CA ARG A 289 -2.81 -32.49 -0.60
C ARG A 289 -2.66 -34.01 -0.76
N LEU A 290 -2.27 -34.74 0.29
CA LEU A 290 -2.03 -36.20 0.21
C LEU A 290 -3.27 -37.03 0.59
N THR A 291 -4.43 -36.40 0.82
CA THR A 291 -5.68 -37.10 1.10
C THR A 291 -6.54 -37.29 -0.14
N LYS A 292 -6.07 -38.12 -1.09
CA LYS A 292 -6.87 -39.08 -1.87
C LYS A 292 -5.97 -39.99 -2.71
#